data_AF-A0A0Q6Z3U6-F1
#
_entry.id   AF-A0A0Q6Z3U6-F1
#
_cell.length_a   1.000
_cell.length_b   1.000
_cell.length_c   1.000
_cell.angle_alpha   90.00
_cell.angle_beta   90.00
_cell.angle_gamma   90.00
#
_symmetry.space_group_name_H-M   'P 1'
#
loop_
_entity.id
_entity.type
_entity.pdbx_description
1 polymer ?
#
loop_
_entity_poly.entity_id
_entity_poly.type
_entity_poly.pdbx_seq_one_letter_code
_entity_poly.pdbx_strand_id
1 'polypeptide(L)'
;MTAVLHGEDVTPLGIYLLARSYHRAADTVANDHKNALPDPPARLLYLHAAETYLRCFLRTKGVTPQYLRRFNHQLGNMSDEAMALGLSTSAKVTKYLKSAAAENDYVRARYDINVRAPSCPPPKGKRSTALKVLQAVVHDLQISIEDALLKMGVVLPRTTIL
;
A
#
# COMPACT_ATOMS: atom_id res chain seq x y z
N MET A 1 -3.06 3.06 -27.80
CA MET A 1 -1.86 2.21 -27.73
C MET A 1 -1.48 2.04 -26.26
N THR A 2 -1.46 0.82 -25.75
CA THR A 2 -1.00 0.49 -24.40
C THR A 2 0.46 0.07 -24.48
N ALA A 3 1.38 0.89 -23.96
CA ALA A 3 2.78 0.51 -23.82
C ALA A 3 2.95 -0.28 -22.51
N VAL A 4 3.49 -1.49 -22.60
CA VAL A 4 3.91 -2.26 -21.43
C VAL A 4 5.31 -1.78 -21.05
N LEU A 5 5.43 -1.11 -19.90
CA LEU A 5 6.72 -0.65 -19.37
C LEU A 5 7.30 -1.74 -18.46
N HIS A 6 8.54 -2.15 -18.71
CA HIS A 6 9.23 -3.17 -17.92
C HIS A 6 10.33 -2.55 -17.06
N GLY A 7 10.36 -2.89 -15.76
CA GLY A 7 11.50 -2.61 -14.89
C GLY A 7 11.93 -1.13 -14.81
N GLU A 8 13.04 -0.80 -15.44
CA GLU A 8 13.68 0.53 -15.41
C GLU A 8 12.87 1.61 -16.12
N ASP A 9 12.07 1.22 -17.12
CA ASP A 9 11.22 2.11 -17.90
C ASP A 9 9.91 2.48 -17.18
N VAL A 10 9.62 1.84 -16.05
CA VAL A 10 8.42 2.17 -15.27
C VAL A 10 8.63 3.53 -14.60
N THR A 11 7.92 4.52 -15.11
CA THR A 11 7.93 5.88 -14.57
C THR A 11 7.37 5.91 -13.15
N PRO A 12 7.78 6.86 -12.30
CA PRO A 12 7.17 7.04 -10.98
C PRO A 12 5.64 7.18 -11.06
N LEU A 13 5.12 7.87 -12.09
CA LEU A 13 3.69 7.97 -12.35
C LEU A 13 3.04 6.60 -12.57
N GLY A 14 3.66 5.72 -13.38
CA GLY A 14 3.18 4.36 -13.59
C GLY A 14 3.10 3.55 -12.29
N ILE A 15 4.11 3.68 -11.42
CA ILE A 15 4.14 3.02 -10.11
C ILE A 15 3.08 3.58 -9.18
N TYR A 16 2.88 4.90 -9.16
CA TYR A 16 1.81 5.52 -8.39
C TYR A 16 0.43 5.03 -8.84
N LEU A 17 0.18 4.94 -10.14
CA LEU A 17 -1.09 4.41 -10.66
C LEU A 17 -1.31 2.96 -10.27
N LEU A 18 -0.24 2.15 -10.29
CA LEU A 18 -0.29 0.77 -9.80
C LEU A 18 -0.59 0.70 -8.30
N ALA A 19 0.08 1.51 -7.47
CA ALA A 19 -0.17 1.59 -6.03
C ALA A 19 -1.63 1.96 -5.74
N ARG A 20 -2.17 2.93 -6.47
CA ARG A 20 -3.56 3.37 -6.35
C ARG A 20 -4.55 2.30 -6.78
N SER A 21 -4.23 1.50 -7.79
CA SER A 21 -5.06 0.35 -8.18
C SER A 21 -5.12 -0.70 -7.08
N TYR A 22 -3.98 -1.03 -6.44
CA TYR A 22 -3.98 -1.94 -5.28
C TYR A 22 -4.75 -1.36 -4.09
N HIS A 23 -4.61 -0.07 -3.82
CA HIS A 23 -5.33 0.60 -2.75
C HIS A 23 -6.85 0.50 -2.95
N ARG A 24 -7.34 0.82 -4.16
CA ARG A 24 -8.78 0.69 -4.48
C ARG A 24 -9.26 -0.74 -4.40
N ALA A 25 -8.49 -1.70 -4.89
CA ALA A 25 -8.82 -3.11 -4.76
C ALA A 25 -8.92 -3.53 -3.29
N ALA A 26 -8.02 -3.05 -2.44
CA ALA A 26 -8.08 -3.28 -1.00
C ALA A 26 -9.36 -2.72 -0.38
N ASP A 27 -9.75 -1.49 -0.75
CA ASP A 27 -11.02 -0.88 -0.29
C ASP A 27 -12.23 -1.70 -0.73
N THR A 28 -12.26 -2.18 -1.98
CA THR A 28 -13.37 -3.02 -2.48
C THR A 28 -13.47 -4.32 -1.67
N VAL A 29 -12.36 -5.02 -1.47
CA VAL A 29 -12.34 -6.27 -0.71
C VAL A 29 -12.67 -6.06 0.77
N ALA A 30 -12.18 -4.97 1.38
CA ALA A 30 -12.46 -4.63 2.77
C ALA A 30 -13.94 -4.28 3.03
N ASN A 31 -14.66 -3.86 1.98
CA ASN A 31 -16.09 -3.53 2.04
C ASN A 31 -17.00 -4.69 1.61
N ASP A 32 -16.43 -5.79 1.09
CA ASP A 32 -17.21 -6.99 0.79
C ASP A 32 -17.50 -7.80 2.06
N HIS A 33 -18.58 -7.42 2.74
CA HIS A 33 -19.06 -8.08 3.95
C HIS A 33 -19.64 -9.49 3.71
N LYS A 34 -19.81 -9.91 2.46
CA LYS A 34 -20.29 -11.26 2.11
C LYS A 34 -19.13 -12.25 1.98
N ASN A 35 -17.91 -11.76 1.85
CA ASN A 35 -16.72 -12.61 1.82
C ASN A 35 -16.51 -13.28 3.19
N ALA A 36 -16.25 -14.58 3.18
CA ALA A 36 -15.93 -15.35 4.40
C ALA A 36 -14.52 -15.04 4.94
N LEU A 37 -13.68 -14.39 4.13
CA LEU A 37 -12.29 -14.01 4.43
C LEU A 37 -11.98 -12.58 3.96
N PRO A 38 -12.65 -11.54 4.48
CA PRO A 38 -12.43 -10.17 4.00
C PRO A 38 -11.09 -9.60 4.48
N ASP A 39 -10.66 -9.97 5.69
CA ASP A 39 -9.53 -9.33 6.37
C ASP A 39 -8.15 -9.70 5.78
N PRO A 40 -7.76 -10.99 5.63
CA PRO A 40 -6.43 -11.32 5.12
C PRO A 40 -6.13 -10.80 3.70
N PRO A 41 -7.03 -10.95 2.71
CA PRO A 41 -6.80 -10.44 1.36
C PRO A 41 -6.78 -8.91 1.29
N ALA A 42 -7.69 -8.22 1.97
CA ALA A 42 -7.68 -6.75 2.01
C ALA A 42 -6.39 -6.23 2.67
N ARG A 43 -5.96 -6.86 3.77
CA ARG A 43 -4.73 -6.51 4.47
C ARG A 43 -3.51 -6.66 3.57
N LEU A 44 -3.39 -7.77 2.84
CA LEU A 44 -2.30 -7.97 1.89
C LEU A 44 -2.29 -6.87 0.81
N LEU A 45 -3.46 -6.54 0.25
CA LEU A 45 -3.57 -5.51 -0.78
C LEU A 45 -3.20 -4.12 -0.26
N TYR A 46 -3.60 -3.76 0.97
CA TYR A 46 -3.16 -2.51 1.60
C TYR A 46 -1.66 -2.47 1.86
N LEU A 47 -1.06 -3.55 2.39
CA LEU A 47 0.39 -3.61 2.60
C LEU A 47 1.15 -3.48 1.28
N HIS A 48 0.66 -4.12 0.23
CA HIS A 48 1.24 -4.04 -1.11
C HIS A 48 1.07 -2.64 -1.73
N ALA A 49 -0.07 -2.00 -1.50
CA ALA A 49 -0.27 -0.60 -1.88
C ALA A 49 0.72 0.31 -1.17
N ALA A 50 0.90 0.16 0.16
CA ALA A 50 1.87 0.94 0.94
C ALA A 50 3.30 0.78 0.40
N GLU A 51 3.73 -0.45 0.15
CA GLU A 51 5.04 -0.73 -0.44
C GLU A 51 5.19 -0.06 -1.80
N THR A 52 4.17 -0.16 -2.65
CA THR A 52 4.21 0.39 -4.00
C THR A 52 4.23 1.93 -3.98
N TYR A 53 3.55 2.57 -3.04
CA TYR A 53 3.65 4.03 -2.82
C TYR A 53 5.05 4.46 -2.39
N LEU A 54 5.67 3.76 -1.45
CA LEU A 54 7.05 4.05 -1.04
C LEU A 54 8.03 3.85 -2.20
N ARG A 55 7.88 2.77 -2.98
CA ARG A 55 8.68 2.53 -4.19
C ARG A 55 8.50 3.66 -5.21
N CYS A 56 7.29 4.17 -5.40
CA CYS A 56 7.04 5.33 -6.25
C CYS A 56 7.88 6.52 -5.82
N PHE A 57 7.82 6.91 -4.54
CA PHE A 57 8.60 8.02 -4.03
C PHE A 57 10.11 7.80 -4.19
N LEU A 58 10.62 6.63 -3.82
CA LEU A 58 12.05 6.34 -3.97
C LEU A 58 12.49 6.41 -5.45
N ARG A 59 11.63 5.98 -6.39
CA ARG A 59 11.89 6.16 -7.83
C ARG A 59 11.95 7.63 -8.24
N THR A 60 11.14 8.52 -7.67
CA THR A 60 11.25 9.95 -7.98
C THR A 60 12.58 10.55 -7.50
N LYS A 61 13.19 9.95 -6.48
CA LYS A 61 14.51 10.31 -5.95
C LYS A 61 15.68 9.63 -6.68
N GLY A 62 15.43 8.93 -7.78
CA GLY A 62 16.46 8.28 -8.58
C GLY A 62 16.92 6.91 -8.06
N VAL A 63 16.32 6.38 -7.00
CA VAL A 63 16.65 5.04 -6.49
C VAL A 63 16.35 4.01 -7.57
N THR A 64 17.29 3.12 -7.90
CA THR A 64 17.12 2.18 -9.02
C THR A 64 16.20 1.02 -8.67
N PRO A 65 15.53 0.38 -9.64
CA PRO A 65 14.74 -0.83 -9.39
C PRO A 65 15.55 -1.96 -8.75
N GLN A 66 16.84 -2.09 -9.08
CA GLN A 66 17.72 -3.09 -8.48
C GLN A 66 17.91 -2.84 -6.98
N TYR A 67 18.07 -1.58 -6.56
CA TYR A 67 18.15 -1.24 -5.14
C TYR A 67 16.80 -1.47 -4.44
N LEU A 68 15.69 -1.10 -5.07
CA LEU A 68 14.35 -1.32 -4.50
C LEU A 68 14.03 -2.80 -4.24
N ARG A 69 14.54 -3.72 -5.06
CA ARG A 69 14.36 -5.16 -4.84
C ARG A 69 15.01 -5.65 -3.54
N ARG A 70 16.05 -4.97 -3.04
CA ARG A 70 16.75 -5.35 -1.80
C ARG A 70 15.90 -5.21 -0.55
N PHE A 71 14.85 -4.37 -0.59
CA PHE A 71 13.97 -4.20 0.56
C PHE A 71 13.12 -5.44 0.87
N ASN A 72 12.86 -6.35 -0.08
CA ASN A 72 12.13 -7.62 0.15
C ASN A 72 10.93 -7.52 1.12
N HIS A 73 10.01 -6.57 0.88
CA HIS A 73 8.83 -6.27 1.72
C HIS A 73 9.10 -5.64 3.10
N GLN A 74 10.34 -5.23 3.39
CA GLN A 74 10.71 -4.49 4.61
C GLN A 74 10.20 -3.05 4.55
N LEU A 75 8.90 -2.87 4.80
CA LEU A 75 8.19 -1.59 4.80
C LEU A 75 8.84 -0.56 5.73
N GLY A 76 9.32 -0.99 6.90
CA GLY A 76 10.03 -0.14 7.86
C GLY A 76 11.27 0.50 7.26
N ASN A 77 12.19 -0.32 6.74
CA ASN A 77 13.43 0.15 6.10
C ASN A 77 13.16 1.04 4.88
N MET A 78 12.14 0.68 4.09
CA MET A 78 11.75 1.48 2.93
C MET A 78 11.18 2.84 3.33
N SER A 79 10.42 2.88 4.44
CA SER A 79 9.90 4.13 4.99
C SER A 79 11.01 5.02 5.55
N ASP A 80 12.01 4.44 6.22
CA ASP A 80 13.16 5.17 6.74
C ASP A 80 13.98 5.80 5.61
N GLU A 81 14.25 5.05 4.54
CA GLU A 81 14.91 5.56 3.34
C GLU A 81 14.12 6.70 2.68
N ALA A 82 12.80 6.53 2.52
CA ALA A 82 11.95 7.55 1.91
C ALA A 82 11.95 8.84 2.73
N MET A 83 11.88 8.73 4.06
CA MET A 83 11.95 9.89 4.96
C MET A 83 13.32 10.57 4.91
N ALA A 84 14.42 9.81 4.87
CA ALA A 84 15.76 10.37 4.70
C ALA A 84 15.92 11.16 3.39
N LEU A 85 15.18 10.78 2.35
CA LEU A 85 15.12 11.46 1.06
C LEU A 85 14.02 12.55 0.97
N GLY A 86 13.41 12.90 2.10
CA GLY A 86 12.50 14.03 2.25
C GLY A 86 11.01 13.70 2.10
N LEU A 87 10.59 12.44 2.23
CA LEU A 87 9.17 12.10 2.33
C LEU A 87 8.62 12.61 3.65
N SER A 88 7.55 13.41 3.59
CA SER A 88 6.83 13.89 4.77
C SER A 88 5.64 12.99 5.08
N THR A 89 5.71 12.23 6.17
CA THR A 89 4.60 11.39 6.69
C THR A 89 4.42 11.62 8.17
N SER A 90 3.21 11.35 8.69
CA SER A 90 2.95 11.42 10.13
C SER A 90 3.76 10.36 10.90
N ALA A 91 4.14 10.67 12.15
CA ALA A 91 4.84 9.71 13.01
C ALA A 91 4.03 8.42 13.24
N LYS A 92 2.69 8.51 13.16
CA LYS A 92 1.79 7.36 13.27
C LYS A 92 1.94 6.40 12.10
N VAL A 93 2.03 6.93 10.87
CA VAL A 93 2.29 6.15 9.64
C VAL A 93 3.63 5.43 9.77
N THR A 94 4.70 6.15 10.09
CA THR A 94 6.04 5.56 10.22
C THR A 94 6.07 4.48 11.31
N LYS A 95 5.47 4.74 12.48
CA LYS A 95 5.39 3.75 13.56
C LYS A 95 4.65 2.49 13.13
N TYR A 96 3.54 2.65 12.41
CA TYR A 96 2.78 1.51 11.91
C TYR A 96 3.59 0.67 10.92
N LEU A 97 4.25 1.29 9.93
CA LEU A 97 5.05 0.58 8.92
C LEU A 97 6.21 -0.20 9.56
N LYS A 98 6.84 0.35 10.61
CA LYS A 98 7.86 -0.35 11.39
C LYS A 98 7.31 -1.55 12.15
N SER A 99 6.17 -1.40 12.82
CA SER A 99 5.49 -2.51 13.50
C SER A 99 5.14 -3.63 12.53
N ALA A 100 4.55 -3.27 11.39
CA ALA A 100 4.15 -4.23 10.37
C ALA A 100 5.34 -5.01 9.79
N ALA A 101 6.49 -4.35 9.60
CA ALA A 101 7.71 -5.02 9.18
C ALA A 101 8.26 -5.96 10.26
N ALA A 102 8.30 -5.52 11.53
CA ALA A 102 8.77 -6.33 12.65
C ALA A 102 7.89 -7.57 12.89
N GLU A 103 6.58 -7.45 12.70
CA GLU A 103 5.62 -8.54 12.83
C GLU A 103 5.56 -9.46 11.58
N ASN A 104 6.34 -9.14 10.54
CA ASN A 104 6.34 -9.83 9.25
C ASN A 104 4.94 -9.90 8.62
N ASP A 105 4.19 -8.81 8.76
CA ASP A 105 2.76 -8.71 8.45
C ASP A 105 2.44 -9.07 7.00
N TYR A 106 3.33 -8.72 6.09
CA TYR A 106 3.20 -9.03 4.66
C TYR A 106 3.16 -10.55 4.42
N VAL A 107 4.03 -11.31 5.11
CA VAL A 107 4.05 -12.77 5.02
C VAL A 107 2.83 -13.33 5.73
N ARG A 108 2.55 -12.89 6.96
CA ARG A 108 1.42 -13.36 7.77
C ARG A 108 0.07 -13.16 7.11
N ALA A 109 -0.14 -12.06 6.37
CA ALA A 109 -1.38 -11.82 5.63
C ALA A 109 -1.72 -12.95 4.62
N ARG A 110 -0.73 -13.74 4.18
CA ARG A 110 -0.93 -14.89 3.28
C ARG A 110 -1.10 -16.23 4.01
N TYR A 111 -0.48 -16.39 5.17
CA TYR A 111 -0.42 -17.68 5.87
C TYR A 111 -1.32 -17.77 7.10
N ASP A 112 -1.62 -16.64 7.75
CA ASP A 112 -2.51 -16.56 8.91
C ASP A 112 -3.96 -16.45 8.41
N ILE A 113 -4.45 -17.52 7.77
CA ILE A 113 -5.82 -17.60 7.27
C ILE A 113 -6.74 -18.07 8.39
N ASN A 114 -7.45 -17.13 9.00
CA ASN A 114 -8.54 -17.46 9.93
C ASN A 114 -9.79 -17.83 9.13
N VAL A 115 -9.87 -19.09 8.69
CA VAL A 115 -11.08 -19.62 8.02
C VAL A 115 -12.20 -19.71 9.03
N ARG A 116 -13.30 -19.07 8.69
CA ARG A 116 -14.47 -19.10 9.54
C ARG A 116 -15.23 -20.41 9.37
N ALA A 117 -15.64 -21.02 10.48
CA ALA A 117 -16.49 -22.21 10.43
C ALA A 117 -17.82 -21.91 9.70
N PRO A 118 -18.34 -22.82 8.85
CA PRO A 118 -19.56 -22.62 8.08
C PRO A 118 -20.78 -22.29 8.94
N SER A 119 -20.79 -22.74 10.19
CA SER A 119 -21.87 -22.56 11.17
C SER A 119 -21.85 -21.21 11.89
N CYS A 120 -20.80 -20.40 11.77
CA CYS A 120 -20.73 -19.11 12.45
C CYS A 120 -21.49 -18.01 11.64
N PRO A 121 -22.47 -17.31 12.24
CA PRO A 121 -23.30 -16.31 11.55
C PRO A 121 -22.51 -15.04 11.19
N PRO A 122 -22.69 -14.40 10.00
CA PRO A 122 -21.95 -13.19 9.55
C PRO A 122 -21.60 -12.23 10.71
N PRO A 123 -20.33 -11.82 10.90
CA PRO A 123 -20.06 -10.76 11.87
C PRO A 123 -20.88 -9.53 11.45
N LYS A 124 -21.41 -8.79 12.43
CA LYS A 124 -22.26 -7.61 12.16
C LYS A 124 -21.45 -6.50 11.49
N GLY A 125 -21.20 -6.59 10.18
CA GLY A 125 -20.72 -5.56 9.24
C GLY A 125 -19.48 -4.73 9.61
N LYS A 126 -18.80 -5.00 10.72
CA LYS A 126 -17.74 -4.14 11.24
C LYS A 126 -16.38 -4.68 10.83
N ARG A 127 -15.67 -3.93 9.99
CA ARG A 127 -14.23 -4.15 9.70
C ARG A 127 -13.43 -4.20 10.99
N SER A 128 -12.40 -5.04 11.04
CA SER A 128 -11.50 -5.07 12.19
C SER A 128 -10.81 -3.72 12.40
N THR A 129 -10.56 -3.37 13.66
CA THR A 129 -9.88 -2.11 14.02
C THR A 129 -8.51 -2.03 13.36
N ALA A 130 -7.78 -3.14 13.26
CA ALA A 130 -6.48 -3.21 12.60
C ALA A 130 -6.56 -2.84 11.11
N LEU A 131 -7.55 -3.36 10.39
CA LEU A 131 -7.75 -3.05 8.97
C LEU A 131 -8.11 -1.58 8.75
N LYS A 132 -8.92 -0.98 9.63
CA LYS A 132 -9.22 0.47 9.58
C LYS A 132 -7.98 1.34 9.80
N VAL A 133 -7.11 0.94 10.74
CA VAL A 133 -5.85 1.65 10.98
C VAL A 133 -4.95 1.55 9.76
N LEU A 134 -4.84 0.35 9.16
CA LEU A 134 -4.05 0.15 7.94
C LEU A 134 -4.59 0.97 6.77
N GLN A 135 -5.90 0.96 6.54
CA GLN A 135 -6.53 1.80 5.51
C GLN A 135 -6.18 3.28 5.69
N ALA A 136 -6.29 3.81 6.91
CA ALA A 136 -5.93 5.20 7.20
C ALA A 136 -4.44 5.47 6.93
N VAL A 137 -3.56 4.54 7.30
CA VAL A 137 -2.12 4.65 7.04
C VAL A 137 -1.81 4.68 5.53
N VAL A 138 -2.46 3.82 4.73
CA VAL A 138 -2.28 3.81 3.27
C VAL A 138 -2.83 5.08 2.63
N HIS A 139 -3.97 5.58 3.11
CA HIS A 139 -4.55 6.84 2.65
C HIS A 139 -3.66 8.04 2.95
N ASP A 140 -3.12 8.14 4.18
CA ASP A 140 -2.16 9.19 4.55
C ASP A 140 -0.91 9.14 3.66
N LEU A 141 -0.40 7.93 3.42
CA LEU A 141 0.76 7.74 2.55
C LEU A 141 0.45 8.16 1.10
N GLN A 142 -0.72 7.82 0.57
CA GLN A 142 -1.17 8.27 -0.74
C GLN A 142 -1.12 9.80 -0.84
N ILE A 143 -1.70 10.52 0.13
CA ILE A 143 -1.68 11.99 0.15
C ILE A 143 -0.25 12.51 0.14
N SER A 144 0.63 11.96 0.97
CA SER A 144 2.05 12.35 1.00
C SER A 144 2.75 12.13 -0.33
N ILE A 145 2.46 11.02 -1.03
CA ILE A 145 3.05 10.75 -2.35
C ILE A 145 2.49 11.70 -3.40
N GLU A 146 1.18 11.99 -3.38
CA GLU A 146 0.56 12.93 -4.30
C GLU A 146 1.16 14.33 -4.15
N ASP A 147 1.31 14.83 -2.94
CA ASP A 147 1.97 16.11 -2.66
C ASP A 147 3.42 16.12 -3.17
N ALA A 148 4.18 15.04 -2.94
CA ALA A 148 5.55 14.91 -3.45
C ALA A 148 5.61 14.92 -4.99
N LEU A 149 4.71 14.22 -5.67
CA LEU A 149 4.63 14.19 -7.13
C LEU A 149 4.24 15.55 -7.72
N LEU A 150 3.28 16.23 -7.09
CA LEU A 150 2.84 17.57 -7.51
C LEU A 150 3.96 18.60 -7.37
N LYS A 151 4.73 18.57 -6.27
CA LYS A 151 5.92 19.42 -6.08
C LYS A 151 7.00 19.20 -7.14
N MET A 152 7.02 18.04 -7.78
CA MET A 152 7.94 17.70 -8.86
C MET A 152 7.36 18.04 -10.25
N GLY A 153 6.19 18.67 -10.33
CA GLY A 153 5.54 19.02 -11.58
C GLY A 153 4.86 17.86 -12.31
N VAL A 154 4.67 16.71 -11.65
CA VAL A 154 3.96 15.57 -12.24
C VAL A 154 2.46 15.86 -12.26
N VAL A 155 1.85 15.82 -13.44
CA VAL A 155 0.40 15.96 -13.58
C VAL A 155 -0.27 14.64 -13.25
N LEU A 156 -1.06 14.63 -12.17
CA LEU A 156 -1.84 13.46 -11.77
C LEU A 156 -3.16 13.41 -12.55
N PRO A 157 -3.58 12.23 -13.05
CA PRO A 157 -4.84 12.12 -13.78
C PRO A 157 -6.02 12.44 -12.87
N ARG A 158 -6.91 13.33 -13.35
CA ARG A 158 -8.18 13.65 -12.68
C ARG A 158 -9.03 12.37 -12.59
N THR A 159 -9.51 12.09 -11.40
CA THR A 159 -10.29 10.89 -11.12
C THR A 159 -11.71 11.04 -11.65
N THR A 160 -12.06 10.35 -12.74
CA THR A 160 -13.47 10.06 -13.03
C THR A 160 -13.87 8.86 -12.19
N ILE A 161 -14.87 9.05 -11.35
CA ILE A 161 -15.51 8.01 -10.54
C ILE A 161 -16.25 7.10 -11.53
N LEU A 162 -15.90 5.81 -11.56
CA LEU A 162 -16.72 4.74 -12.13
C LEU A 162 -17.16 3.85 -10.97
#